data_AF-A0A9E0NDC3-F1
#
_entry.id   AF-A0A9E0NDC3-F1
#
_cell.length_a   1.000
_cell.length_b   1.000
_cell.length_c   1.000
_cell.angle_alpha   90.00
_cell.angle_beta   90.00
_cell.angle_gamma   90.00
#
_symmetry.space_group_name_H-M   'P 1'
#
loop_
_entity.id
_entity.type
_entity.pdbx_description
1 polymer ?
#
loop_
_entity_poly.entity_id
_entity_poly.type
_entity_poly.pdbx_seq_one_letter_code
_entity_poly.pdbx_strand_id
1 'polypeptide(L)'
;MRGIIVAAVLLLGGCGDDGGAPSADGGGTPSVDAGADPQVQTFTCSAGAVTFPPLDKSCTTASDCILVIHQTDCCGNAAAVAIGASGGEAFWAAEAQCAAMFPACGCAMGPLSTEDGLMVATGAQLVDGVCVDNRCRSKASVTGSR
;
A
#
# COMPACT_ATOMS: atom_id res chain seq x y z
N MET A 1 32.78 36.17 -35.94
CA MET A 1 32.22 37.49 -35.62
C MET A 1 31.60 37.40 -34.23
N ARG A 2 31.94 38.35 -33.37
CA ARG A 2 31.55 38.43 -31.95
C ARG A 2 30.05 38.73 -31.83
N GLY A 3 29.39 38.17 -30.82
CA GLY A 3 28.03 38.55 -30.45
C GLY A 3 27.73 38.12 -29.01
N ILE A 4 28.10 38.97 -28.06
CA ILE A 4 27.71 38.88 -26.64
C ILE A 4 26.40 39.64 -26.50
N ILE A 5 25.36 39.01 -25.94
CA ILE A 5 24.20 39.73 -25.39
C ILE A 5 24.09 39.34 -23.92
N VAL A 6 24.39 40.33 -23.08
CA VAL A 6 24.12 40.35 -21.64
C VAL A 6 22.66 40.74 -21.47
N ALA A 7 21.88 39.92 -20.78
CA ALA A 7 20.58 40.32 -20.24
C ALA A 7 20.58 40.05 -18.74
N ALA A 8 20.67 41.14 -17.99
CA ALA A 8 20.56 41.18 -16.54
C ALA A 8 19.12 40.83 -16.11
N VAL A 9 18.97 39.90 -15.18
CA VAL A 9 17.69 39.62 -14.51
C VAL A 9 17.77 40.17 -13.09
N LEU A 10 16.85 41.09 -12.80
CA LEU A 10 16.69 41.81 -11.56
C LEU A 10 16.21 40.91 -10.40
N LEU A 11 16.75 41.22 -9.22
CA LEU A 11 16.37 40.79 -7.88
C LEU A 11 14.94 41.23 -7.51
N LEU A 12 14.14 40.36 -6.88
CA LEU A 12 13.06 40.72 -5.94
C LEU A 12 12.54 39.49 -5.16
N GLY A 13 12.46 39.64 -3.82
CA GLY A 13 11.71 38.80 -2.88
C GLY A 13 12.59 37.87 -2.04
N GLY A 14 12.59 37.85 -0.71
CA GLY A 14 11.78 38.50 0.33
C GLY A 14 12.28 38.00 1.70
N CYS A 15 12.05 38.76 2.75
CA CYS A 15 12.42 38.47 4.14
C CYS A 15 11.20 37.97 4.97
N GLY A 16 11.45 37.20 6.04
CA GLY A 16 10.47 36.76 7.07
C GLY A 16 10.10 35.27 6.95
N ASP A 17 10.09 34.42 7.98
CA ASP A 17 10.01 34.59 9.44
C ASP A 17 10.57 33.36 10.18
N ASP A 18 11.19 33.61 11.34
CA ASP A 18 11.63 32.63 12.32
C ASP A 18 10.49 32.30 13.30
N GLY A 19 10.31 31.02 13.66
CA GLY A 19 9.68 30.63 14.93
C GLY A 19 8.47 29.72 14.85
N GLY A 20 8.69 28.43 15.15
CA GLY A 20 7.63 27.47 15.42
C GLY A 20 8.20 26.11 15.79
N ALA A 21 8.51 25.90 17.07
CA ALA A 21 8.92 24.61 17.59
C ALA A 21 7.81 23.56 17.36
N PRO A 22 8.11 22.35 16.87
CA PRO A 22 7.16 21.26 17.01
C PRO A 22 7.26 20.69 18.43
N SER A 23 6.19 20.90 19.20
CA SER A 23 5.87 20.04 20.35
C SER A 23 5.83 18.59 19.87
N ALA A 24 6.60 17.75 20.56
CA ALA A 24 6.60 16.32 20.36
C ALA A 24 5.33 15.71 20.98
N ASP A 25 4.29 15.56 20.18
CA ASP A 25 3.20 14.64 20.48
C ASP A 25 3.46 13.35 19.70
N GLY A 26 3.98 12.36 20.43
CA GLY A 26 4.30 11.03 19.95
C GLY A 26 3.04 10.28 19.51
N GLY A 27 2.68 10.43 18.25
CA GLY A 27 1.83 9.51 17.51
C GLY A 27 2.67 8.98 16.35
N GLY A 28 3.54 8.00 16.62
CA GLY A 28 4.32 7.34 15.60
C GLY A 28 3.38 6.63 14.63
N THR A 29 3.03 7.30 13.53
CA THR A 29 2.71 6.58 12.30
C THR A 29 3.90 5.67 12.04
N PRO A 30 3.70 4.38 11.69
CA PRO A 30 4.81 3.56 11.24
C PRO A 30 5.40 4.28 10.02
N SER A 31 6.54 4.92 10.24
CA SER A 31 7.37 5.46 9.18
C SER A 31 7.81 4.26 8.39
N VAL A 32 7.23 4.07 7.21
CA VAL A 32 7.81 3.18 6.22
C VAL A 32 9.18 3.77 5.90
N ASP A 33 10.25 3.10 6.35
CA ASP A 33 11.61 3.52 6.09
C ASP A 33 11.80 3.75 4.58
N ALA A 34 12.30 4.93 4.22
CA ALA A 34 12.51 5.38 2.83
C ALA A 34 13.66 4.63 2.11
N GLY A 35 13.91 3.36 2.46
CA GLY A 35 14.88 2.47 1.84
C GLY A 35 14.32 1.07 1.52
N ALA A 36 13.01 0.86 1.65
CA ALA A 36 12.39 -0.39 1.23
C ALA A 36 12.44 -0.54 -0.30
N ASP A 37 12.95 -1.68 -0.77
CA ASP A 37 12.87 -2.04 -2.18
C ASP A 37 11.41 -1.97 -2.64
N PRO A 38 11.07 -1.18 -3.68
CA PRO A 38 9.68 -0.98 -4.08
C PRO A 38 9.06 -2.25 -4.65
N GLN A 39 9.82 -3.32 -4.88
CA GLN A 39 9.31 -4.63 -5.32
C GLN A 39 9.10 -5.60 -4.15
N VAL A 40 9.35 -5.18 -2.92
CA VAL A 40 9.08 -5.97 -1.71
C VAL A 40 7.95 -5.34 -0.92
N GLN A 41 6.99 -6.17 -0.50
CA GLN A 41 5.90 -5.76 0.39
C GLN A 41 5.92 -6.58 1.67
N THR A 42 5.68 -5.90 2.79
CA THR A 42 5.64 -6.50 4.12
C THR A 42 4.26 -6.29 4.72
N PHE A 43 3.77 -7.31 5.41
CA PHE A 43 2.50 -7.28 6.13
C PHE A 43 2.78 -7.57 7.61
N THR A 44 1.94 -7.02 8.47
CA THR A 44 2.00 -7.26 9.92
C THR A 44 0.60 -7.45 10.45
N CYS A 45 0.47 -8.37 11.40
CA CYS A 45 -0.82 -8.59 12.07
C CYS A 45 -0.92 -7.72 13.32
N SER A 46 -2.11 -7.67 13.92
CA SER A 46 -2.38 -6.85 15.09
C SER A 46 -1.25 -6.95 16.13
N ALA A 47 -0.62 -5.80 16.41
CA ALA A 47 0.52 -5.62 17.31
C ALA A 47 1.86 -6.30 16.92
N GLY A 48 2.05 -6.69 15.65
CA GLY A 48 3.36 -7.11 15.13
C GLY A 48 3.84 -8.49 15.60
N ALA A 49 2.97 -9.32 16.17
CA ALA A 49 3.36 -10.65 16.67
C ALA A 49 3.64 -11.66 15.55
N VAL A 50 3.08 -11.44 14.36
CA VAL A 50 3.34 -12.25 13.16
C VAL A 50 3.86 -11.32 12.09
N THR A 51 5.09 -11.60 11.64
CA THR A 51 5.75 -10.91 10.55
C THR A 51 5.65 -11.78 9.30
N PHE A 52 5.13 -11.21 8.21
CA PHE A 52 5.13 -11.89 6.93
C PHE A 52 6.55 -11.91 6.36
N PRO A 53 6.93 -12.97 5.63
CA PRO A 53 8.12 -12.89 4.82
C PRO A 53 8.00 -11.74 3.81
N PRO A 54 9.11 -11.17 3.32
CA PRO A 54 9.09 -10.20 2.24
C PRO A 54 8.42 -10.82 1.01
N LEU A 55 7.33 -10.21 0.54
CA LEU A 55 6.57 -10.71 -0.60
C LEU A 55 6.97 -9.94 -1.85
N ASP A 56 7.32 -10.70 -2.88
CA ASP A 56 7.65 -10.17 -4.18
C ASP A 56 6.42 -9.49 -4.81
N LYS A 57 6.66 -8.34 -5.43
CA LYS A 57 5.70 -7.57 -6.19
C LYS A 57 6.11 -7.48 -7.65
N SER A 58 7.23 -8.06 -8.06
CA SER A 58 7.68 -7.98 -9.44
C SER A 58 6.70 -8.69 -10.39
N CYS A 59 6.55 -8.15 -11.60
CA CYS A 59 5.77 -8.79 -12.66
C CYS A 59 6.23 -8.33 -14.04
N THR A 60 5.91 -9.15 -15.04
CA THR A 60 6.02 -8.78 -16.46
C THR A 60 4.63 -8.57 -17.07
N THR A 61 3.65 -9.33 -16.60
CA THR A 61 2.26 -9.33 -17.05
C THR A 61 1.31 -9.46 -15.86
N ALA A 62 0.02 -9.16 -16.07
CA ALA A 62 -0.99 -9.36 -15.03
C ALA A 62 -1.14 -10.83 -14.58
N SER A 63 -0.74 -11.80 -15.41
CA SER A 63 -0.82 -13.23 -15.06
C SER A 63 0.25 -13.67 -14.06
N ASP A 64 1.28 -12.85 -13.86
CA ASP A 64 2.31 -13.08 -12.84
C ASP A 64 1.81 -12.67 -11.44
N CYS A 65 0.68 -11.96 -11.37
CA CYS A 65 0.12 -11.43 -10.15
C CYS A 65 -1.03 -12.31 -9.63
N ILE A 66 -1.04 -12.51 -8.31
CA ILE A 66 -2.14 -13.13 -7.59
C ILE A 66 -2.71 -12.15 -6.58
N LEU A 67 -4.02 -12.23 -6.33
CA LEU A 67 -4.66 -11.44 -5.29
C LEU A 67 -4.62 -12.19 -3.95
N VAL A 68 -4.18 -11.48 -2.93
CA VAL A 68 -4.22 -11.91 -1.54
C VAL A 68 -5.03 -10.93 -0.71
N ILE A 69 -5.70 -11.44 0.33
CA ILE A 69 -6.55 -10.65 1.21
C ILE A 69 -5.92 -10.66 2.59
N HIS A 70 -5.60 -9.48 3.10
CA HIS A 70 -5.02 -9.29 4.42
C HIS A 70 -6.04 -8.65 5.35
N GLN A 71 -6.48 -9.36 6.39
CA GLN A 71 -7.39 -8.84 7.40
C GLN A 71 -6.66 -7.83 8.30
N THR A 72 -7.25 -6.65 8.48
CA THR A 72 -6.65 -5.58 9.29
C THR A 72 -7.24 -5.48 10.69
N ASP A 73 -8.46 -5.97 10.90
CA ASP A 73 -9.14 -5.92 12.19
C ASP A 73 -10.25 -6.97 12.35
N CYS A 74 -10.75 -7.07 13.58
CA CYS A 74 -11.76 -8.02 14.01
C CYS A 74 -13.17 -7.79 13.40
N CYS A 75 -13.43 -6.65 12.75
CA CYS A 75 -14.67 -6.42 11.99
C CYS A 75 -14.59 -6.92 10.55
N GLY A 76 -13.46 -7.51 10.15
CA GLY A 76 -13.28 -8.05 8.82
C GLY A 76 -13.06 -6.97 7.76
N ASN A 77 -12.64 -5.75 8.14
CA ASN A 77 -12.00 -4.91 7.15
C ASN A 77 -10.72 -5.59 6.69
N ALA A 78 -10.43 -5.47 5.41
CA ALA A 78 -9.28 -6.11 4.80
C ALA A 78 -8.70 -5.26 3.67
N ALA A 79 -7.47 -5.56 3.31
CA ALA A 79 -6.81 -5.05 2.12
C ALA A 79 -6.65 -6.17 1.10
N ALA A 80 -7.16 -5.94 -0.12
CA ALA A 80 -6.83 -6.76 -1.28
C ALA A 80 -5.54 -6.23 -1.88
N VAL A 81 -4.55 -7.10 -1.98
CA VAL A 81 -3.21 -6.73 -2.42
C VAL A 81 -2.78 -7.70 -3.51
N ALA A 82 -2.23 -7.20 -4.62
CA ALA A 82 -1.71 -8.08 -5.66
C ALA A 82 -0.22 -8.32 -5.44
N ILE A 83 0.21 -9.57 -5.27
CA ILE A 83 1.63 -9.96 -5.11
C ILE A 83 2.06 -10.84 -6.28
N GLY A 84 3.36 -11.05 -6.44
CA GLY A 84 3.90 -12.04 -7.36
C GLY A 84 3.43 -13.45 -6.99
N ALA A 85 3.13 -14.28 -7.99
CA ALA A 85 2.54 -15.61 -7.81
C ALA A 85 3.37 -16.53 -6.89
N SER A 86 4.69 -16.36 -6.87
CA SER A 86 5.62 -17.11 -6.02
C SER A 86 5.43 -16.88 -4.52
N GLY A 87 4.83 -15.75 -4.12
CA GLY A 87 4.63 -15.37 -2.72
C GLY A 87 3.34 -15.90 -2.08
N GLY A 88 2.44 -16.50 -2.86
CA GLY A 88 1.09 -16.86 -2.42
C GLY A 88 1.06 -17.80 -1.23
N GLU A 89 1.75 -18.94 -1.32
CA GLU A 89 1.74 -19.96 -0.26
C GLU A 89 2.27 -19.39 1.07
N ALA A 90 3.36 -18.61 1.01
CA ALA A 90 3.95 -17.97 2.16
C ALA A 90 3.02 -16.93 2.80
N PHE A 91 2.29 -16.15 1.99
CA PHE A 91 1.27 -15.23 2.47
C PHE A 91 0.16 -15.99 3.20
N TRP A 92 -0.45 -17.00 2.57
CA TRP A 92 -1.59 -17.72 3.17
C TRP A 92 -1.22 -18.44 4.47
N ALA A 93 0.00 -18.96 4.58
CA ALA A 93 0.51 -19.59 5.80
C ALA A 93 0.67 -18.59 6.96
N ALA A 94 1.07 -17.34 6.67
CA ALA A 94 1.16 -16.29 7.66
C ALA A 94 -0.23 -15.71 8.01
N GLU A 95 -1.07 -15.46 7.00
CA GLU A 95 -2.44 -14.93 7.18
C GLU A 95 -3.31 -15.87 8.02
N ALA A 96 -3.14 -17.19 7.90
CA ALA A 96 -3.84 -18.16 8.76
C ALA A 96 -3.49 -17.99 10.25
N GLN A 97 -2.26 -17.59 10.57
CA GLN A 97 -1.86 -17.29 11.96
C GLN A 97 -2.48 -15.96 12.42
N CYS A 98 -2.57 -15.00 11.51
CA CYS A 98 -3.17 -13.70 11.76
C CYS A 98 -4.66 -13.75 12.00
N ALA A 99 -5.39 -14.58 11.25
CA ALA A 99 -6.81 -14.79 11.46
C ALA A 99 -7.13 -15.24 12.90
N ALA A 100 -6.25 -16.02 13.53
CA ALA A 100 -6.41 -16.44 14.93
C ALA A 100 -6.23 -15.28 15.93
N MET A 101 -5.61 -14.17 15.52
CA MET A 101 -5.41 -12.98 16.35
C MET A 101 -6.59 -12.00 16.31
N PHE A 102 -7.54 -12.18 15.40
CA PHE A 102 -8.72 -11.35 15.24
C PHE A 102 -9.97 -12.10 15.73
N PRO A 103 -10.20 -12.25 17.05
CA PRO A 103 -11.43 -12.83 17.56
C PRO A 103 -12.62 -11.99 17.11
N ALA A 104 -13.73 -12.63 16.75
CA ALA A 104 -14.93 -11.94 16.29
C ALA A 104 -15.40 -10.92 17.35
N CYS A 105 -15.44 -9.64 17.00
CA CYS A 105 -15.86 -8.57 17.89
C CYS A 105 -17.32 -8.13 17.71
N GLY A 106 -18.10 -8.88 16.91
CA GLY A 106 -19.57 -8.74 16.83
C GLY A 106 -20.09 -7.64 15.90
N CYS A 107 -19.25 -7.13 15.01
CA CYS A 107 -19.61 -6.13 14.00
C CYS A 107 -19.96 -6.79 12.65
N ALA A 108 -20.64 -6.02 11.79
CA ALA A 108 -20.84 -6.39 10.40
C ALA A 108 -19.49 -6.43 9.66
N MET A 109 -19.41 -7.25 8.61
CA MET A 109 -18.22 -7.32 7.77
C MET A 109 -17.90 -5.97 7.14
N GLY A 110 -16.65 -5.53 7.32
CA GLY A 110 -16.11 -4.32 6.72
C GLY A 110 -15.88 -4.40 5.21
N PRO A 111 -15.62 -3.25 4.55
CA PRO A 111 -15.20 -3.20 3.16
C PRO A 111 -13.81 -3.80 2.93
N LEU A 112 -13.54 -4.05 1.65
CA LEU A 112 -12.24 -4.46 1.14
C LEU A 112 -11.57 -3.26 0.44
N SER A 113 -10.40 -2.85 0.90
CA SER A 113 -9.61 -1.79 0.27
C SER A 113 -8.71 -2.35 -0.84
N THR A 114 -8.48 -1.57 -1.89
CA THR A 114 -7.57 -1.91 -3.01
C THR A 114 -6.39 -0.93 -3.09
N GLU A 115 -5.31 -1.30 -3.79
CA GLU A 115 -4.07 -0.51 -3.87
C GLU A 115 -4.21 0.79 -4.70
N ASP A 116 -5.32 0.97 -5.40
CA ASP A 116 -5.74 2.22 -6.06
C ASP A 116 -6.52 3.17 -5.12
N GLY A 117 -6.69 2.80 -3.85
CA GLY A 117 -7.36 3.60 -2.83
C GLY A 117 -8.88 3.50 -2.85
N LEU A 118 -9.45 2.61 -3.68
CA LEU A 118 -10.88 2.35 -3.71
C LEU A 118 -11.28 1.32 -2.64
N MET A 119 -12.58 1.33 -2.33
CA MET A 119 -13.21 0.39 -1.41
C MET A 119 -14.28 -0.35 -2.19
N VAL A 120 -14.28 -1.67 -2.12
CA VAL A 120 -15.33 -2.51 -2.68
C VAL A 120 -16.10 -3.22 -1.58
N ALA A 121 -17.37 -3.50 -1.86
CA ALA A 121 -18.15 -4.40 -1.02
C ALA A 121 -17.41 -5.75 -0.93
N THR A 122 -17.56 -6.43 0.19
CA THR A 122 -16.80 -7.64 0.52
C THR A 122 -16.84 -8.67 -0.62
N GLY A 123 -15.68 -9.01 -1.19
CA GLY A 123 -15.56 -10.01 -2.25
C GLY A 123 -14.39 -9.77 -3.23
N ALA A 124 -13.48 -10.75 -3.34
CA ALA A 124 -12.32 -10.66 -4.23
C ALA A 124 -12.69 -10.59 -5.72
N GLN A 125 -13.91 -11.02 -6.10
CA GLN A 125 -14.41 -10.94 -7.47
C GLN A 125 -14.64 -9.51 -7.99
N LEU A 126 -14.56 -8.51 -7.11
CA LEU A 126 -14.63 -7.09 -7.44
C LEU A 126 -13.24 -6.43 -7.48
N VAL A 127 -12.18 -7.24 -7.51
CA VAL A 127 -10.80 -6.77 -7.51
C VAL A 127 -10.03 -7.46 -8.64
N ASP A 128 -9.27 -6.68 -9.40
CA ASP A 128 -8.35 -7.18 -10.42
C ASP A 128 -6.90 -7.03 -9.94
N GLY A 129 -6.07 -8.04 -10.22
CA GLY A 129 -4.62 -7.92 -10.18
C GLY A 129 -4.08 -7.38 -11.51
N VAL A 130 -3.29 -6.32 -11.47
CA VAL A 130 -2.67 -5.73 -12.65
C VAL A 130 -1.16 -5.59 -12.46
N CYS A 131 -0.43 -5.70 -13.57
CA CYS A 131 0.99 -5.37 -13.61
C CYS A 131 1.16 -3.96 -14.14
N VAL A 132 1.64 -3.04 -13.29
CA VAL A 132 1.87 -1.63 -13.62
C VAL A 132 3.28 -1.28 -13.19
N ASP A 133 4.08 -0.73 -14.10
CA ASP A 133 5.49 -0.36 -13.84
C ASP A 133 6.31 -1.53 -13.27
N ASN A 134 6.16 -2.73 -13.85
CA ASN A 134 6.76 -3.98 -13.38
C ASN A 134 6.45 -4.34 -11.93
N ARG A 135 5.29 -3.87 -11.43
CA ARG A 135 4.81 -4.11 -10.08
C ARG A 135 3.36 -4.59 -10.05
N CYS A 136 3.09 -5.67 -9.33
CA CYS A 136 1.74 -6.13 -9.04
C CYS A 136 1.01 -5.10 -8.15
N ARG A 137 -0.18 -4.72 -8.60
CA ARG A 137 -1.11 -3.81 -7.92
C ARG A 137 -2.52 -4.38 -8.00
N SER A 138 -3.31 -4.26 -6.94
CA SER A 138 -4.74 -4.49 -6.99
C SER A 138 -5.49 -3.20 -7.40
N LYS A 139 -6.62 -3.35 -8.08
CA LYS A 139 -7.55 -2.26 -8.38
C LYS A 139 -8.99 -2.73 -8.24
N ALA A 140 -9.92 -1.83 -7.98
CA ALA A 140 -11.33 -2.19 -8.01
C ALA A 140 -11.78 -2.53 -9.44
N SER A 141 -12.47 -3.65 -9.61
CA SER A 141 -13.12 -4.03 -10.85
C SER A 141 -14.40 -3.22 -11.01
N VAL A 142 -14.38 -2.22 -11.89
CA VAL A 142 -15.57 -1.45 -12.29
C VAL A 142 -16.59 -2.25 -13.10
N THR A 143 -16.34 -3.54 -13.34
CA THR A 143 -17.21 -4.40 -14.16
C THR A 143 -18.35 -5.00 -13.33
N GLY A 144 -19.16 -4.14 -12.73
CA GLY A 144 -20.51 -4.44 -12.25
C GLY A 144 -21.56 -4.41 -13.38
N SER A 145 -21.21 -4.88 -14.58
CA SER A 145 -22.15 -4.98 -15.71
C SER A 145 -22.25 -6.42 -16.18
N ARG A 146 -23.16 -7.17 -15.57
CA ARG A 146 -23.94 -8.18 -16.29
C ARG A 146 -25.41 -7.94 -15.97
#